data_AF-A0A0V8JAU5-F1
#
_entry.id   AF-A0A0V8JAU5-F1
#
_cell.length_a   1.000
_cell.length_b   1.000
_cell.length_c   1.000
_cell.angle_alpha   90.00
_cell.angle_beta   90.00
_cell.angle_gamma   90.00
#
_symmetry.space_group_name_H-M   'P 1'
#
loop_
_entity.id
_entity.type
_entity.pdbx_description
1 polymer ?
#
loop_
_entity_poly.entity_id
_entity_poly.type
_entity_poly.pdbx_seq_one_letter_code
_entity_poly.pdbx_strand_id
1 'polypeptide(L)'
;MDELFLNGMALLAKYGGDILNNWKTIKSELSSQHEQDLITEFDGMMTYSFEELLKKNDCEHINQLILAMVSQWRDHYSMDVDYSQVIFLLSAIENMIHHILEQEENPRIIDHQSIQYIFNKLLDHVLIPLTSETNGHQWLDTMITSNIIPLHWAALLRIEDFEYKLIELKSVDTGQDNQSLIEICKTMSAPTSEQLSLALCRLMNPGTKQPRVIPVSFAKETLLLCVKSTDAGSISSQRIELISNMYKKQLKMNTLVSENEWKDAALLYTLRLLMAQTCTETLKTVTDGFVDYLKFERSALFLYSPRVERVVFAAHRNLGHNIQEIQVDFTEVAFLKNHLQKILQSKPIYLEDASKQIPKGLAEQFKVASLIAVPVFTPRKGRFLGLVLLDCNGAHFEEPTPNEQAMLMKFGQYAGEALYKQWGTVIQLLDMDSPILTPREKEVLKLMAQGETIQRAASLLHLSHYTVRDYVAGIIKKLKVKNRTEAVVKAIRMNFIE
;
A
#
# COMPACT_ATOMS: atom_id res chain seq x y z
N MET A 1 9.97 2.28 22.67
CA MET A 1 8.55 2.11 22.28
C MET A 1 7.66 3.07 23.05
N ASP A 2 7.93 3.29 24.34
CA ASP A 2 7.18 4.26 25.16
C ASP A 2 7.38 5.73 24.74
N GLU A 3 8.54 6.07 24.16
CA GLU A 3 8.82 7.45 23.73
C GLU A 3 7.96 7.93 22.54
N LEU A 4 7.75 7.07 21.51
CA LEU A 4 6.84 7.39 20.40
C LEU A 4 5.40 7.48 20.87
N PHE A 5 5.02 6.67 21.86
CA PHE A 5 3.69 6.77 22.46
C PHE A 5 3.49 8.09 23.20
N LEU A 6 4.38 8.40 24.15
CA LEU A 6 4.30 9.62 24.95
C LEU A 6 4.34 10.87 24.06
N ASN A 7 5.21 10.88 23.05
CA ASN A 7 5.25 11.98 22.08
C ASN A 7 3.95 12.08 21.28
N GLY A 8 3.41 10.95 20.78
CA GLY A 8 2.15 10.93 20.06
C GLY A 8 0.97 11.42 20.90
N MET A 9 0.91 11.04 22.17
CA MET A 9 -0.12 11.51 23.11
C MET A 9 -0.01 13.01 23.37
N ALA A 10 1.21 13.51 23.57
CA ALA A 10 1.45 14.94 23.74
C ALA A 10 1.00 15.73 22.50
N LEU A 11 1.22 15.21 21.29
CA LEU A 11 0.77 15.83 20.05
C LEU A 11 -0.76 15.81 19.95
N LEU A 12 -1.41 14.67 20.20
CA LEU A 12 -2.87 14.56 20.19
C LEU A 12 -3.53 15.50 21.20
N ALA A 13 -2.95 15.65 22.39
CA ALA A 13 -3.41 16.61 23.39
C ALA A 13 -3.17 18.06 22.97
N LYS A 14 -1.99 18.37 22.41
CA LYS A 14 -1.62 19.72 21.93
C LYS A 14 -2.56 20.21 20.83
N TYR A 15 -2.87 19.37 19.84
CA TYR A 15 -3.70 19.76 18.68
C TYR A 15 -5.16 19.31 18.81
N GLY A 16 -5.61 18.84 19.97
CA GLY A 16 -6.97 18.30 20.13
C GLY A 16 -8.06 19.29 19.67
N GLY A 17 -7.88 20.58 19.92
CA GLY A 17 -8.80 21.62 19.45
C GLY A 17 -8.84 21.77 17.92
N ASP A 18 -7.68 21.74 17.26
CA ASP A 18 -7.57 21.83 15.80
C ASP A 18 -8.11 20.57 15.10
N ILE A 19 -7.86 19.40 15.71
CA ILE A 19 -8.38 18.11 15.27
C ILE A 19 -9.92 18.12 15.33
N LEU A 20 -10.52 18.55 16.44
CA LEU A 20 -11.98 18.63 16.59
C LEU A 20 -12.60 19.65 15.63
N ASN A 21 -11.93 20.78 15.37
CA ASN A 21 -12.41 21.78 14.42
C ASN A 21 -12.37 21.27 12.97
N ASN A 22 -11.27 20.66 12.53
CA ASN A 22 -11.15 20.10 11.18
C ASN A 22 -12.10 18.89 10.99
N TRP A 23 -12.31 18.10 12.05
CA TRP A 23 -13.28 17.01 12.05
C TRP A 23 -14.71 17.49 11.78
N LYS A 24 -15.14 18.64 12.32
CA LYS A 24 -16.46 19.23 12.02
C LYS A 24 -16.63 19.51 10.52
N THR A 25 -15.58 19.97 9.85
CA THR A 25 -15.59 20.20 8.40
C THR A 25 -15.72 18.88 7.63
N ILE A 26 -14.89 17.88 7.96
CA ILE A 26 -14.94 16.54 7.34
C ILE A 26 -16.31 15.88 7.58
N LYS A 27 -16.86 15.99 8.80
CA LYS A 27 -18.19 15.51 9.15
C LYS A 27 -19.27 16.11 8.26
N SER A 28 -19.20 17.42 8.01
CA SER A 28 -20.18 18.12 7.16
C SER A 28 -20.12 17.66 5.70
N GLU A 29 -18.94 17.32 5.19
CA GLU A 29 -18.75 16.78 3.84
C GLU A 29 -19.25 15.34 3.72
N LEU A 30 -18.93 14.48 4.70
CA LEU A 30 -19.31 13.07 4.73
C LEU A 30 -20.83 12.86 4.97
N SER A 31 -21.48 13.73 5.76
CA SER A 31 -22.92 13.64 6.06
C SER A 31 -23.83 13.82 4.83
N SER A 32 -23.28 14.24 3.69
CA SER A 32 -24.02 14.37 2.42
C SER A 32 -24.23 13.03 1.68
N GLN A 33 -23.60 11.93 2.12
CA GLN A 33 -23.52 10.64 1.40
C GLN A 33 -24.29 9.46 2.03
N HIS A 34 -25.32 9.69 2.86
CA HIS A 34 -26.22 8.66 3.43
C HIS A 34 -25.68 7.76 4.58
N GLU A 35 -24.63 8.15 5.30
CA GLU A 35 -24.09 7.39 6.45
C GLU A 35 -24.11 8.22 7.76
N GLN A 36 -25.30 8.66 8.21
CA GLN A 36 -25.41 9.59 9.35
C GLN A 36 -25.13 8.96 10.72
N ASP A 37 -25.39 7.66 10.90
CA ASP A 37 -25.29 7.01 12.21
C ASP A 37 -23.82 6.79 12.63
N LEU A 38 -23.01 6.13 11.79
CA LEU A 38 -21.57 5.89 12.03
C LEU A 38 -20.73 7.17 12.16
N ILE A 39 -21.06 8.23 11.41
CA ILE A 39 -20.37 9.52 11.52
C ILE A 39 -20.69 10.19 12.86
N THR A 40 -21.93 10.09 13.33
CA THR A 40 -22.35 10.62 14.64
C THR A 40 -21.73 9.81 15.78
N GLU A 41 -21.57 8.49 15.60
CA GLU A 41 -20.86 7.60 16.53
C GLU A 41 -19.38 7.97 16.69
N PHE A 42 -18.68 8.20 15.58
CA PHE A 42 -17.28 8.61 15.59
C PHE A 42 -17.09 10.01 16.21
N ASP A 43 -18.04 10.90 15.99
CA ASP A 43 -18.05 12.24 16.60
C ASP A 43 -18.15 12.17 18.13
N GLY A 44 -19.00 11.30 18.66
CA GLY A 44 -19.12 11.05 20.10
C GLY A 44 -17.83 10.47 20.70
N MET A 45 -17.25 9.46 20.05
CA MET A 45 -15.97 8.85 20.47
C MET A 45 -14.83 9.88 20.44
N MET A 46 -14.71 10.66 19.38
CA MET A 46 -13.68 11.69 19.22
C MET A 46 -13.84 12.80 20.26
N THR A 47 -15.06 13.31 20.44
CA THR A 47 -15.35 14.35 21.43
C THR A 47 -14.98 13.85 22.83
N TYR A 48 -15.42 12.65 23.22
CA TYR A 48 -15.06 12.08 24.53
C TYR A 48 -13.55 11.85 24.68
N SER A 49 -12.89 11.29 23.67
CA SER A 49 -11.46 10.97 23.75
C SER A 49 -10.59 12.22 23.88
N PHE A 50 -10.90 13.26 23.09
CA PHE A 50 -10.13 14.50 23.06
C PHE A 50 -10.54 15.50 24.17
N GLU A 51 -11.79 15.46 24.64
CA GLU A 51 -12.26 16.36 25.70
C GLU A 51 -12.12 15.79 27.11
N GLU A 52 -12.33 14.49 27.32
CA GLU A 52 -12.35 13.88 28.66
C GLU A 52 -11.11 13.04 28.96
N LEU A 53 -10.65 12.18 28.04
CA LEU A 53 -9.53 11.26 28.29
C LEU A 53 -8.16 11.95 28.14
N LEU A 54 -7.96 12.71 27.06
CA LEU A 54 -6.67 13.36 26.78
C LEU A 54 -6.41 14.61 27.63
N LYS A 55 -7.45 15.29 28.15
CA LYS A 55 -7.27 16.45 29.06
C LYS A 55 -6.87 16.06 30.48
N LYS A 56 -7.28 14.88 30.97
CA LYS A 56 -6.97 14.42 32.34
C LYS A 56 -5.56 13.85 32.47
N ASN A 57 -4.85 13.62 31.36
CA ASN A 57 -3.53 12.95 31.35
C ASN A 57 -3.53 11.57 32.06
N ASP A 58 -4.72 10.98 32.27
CA ASP A 58 -4.92 9.75 33.06
C ASP A 58 -4.50 8.46 32.32
N CYS A 59 -4.01 8.57 31.08
CA CYS A 59 -3.65 7.42 30.27
C CYS A 59 -2.16 7.13 30.34
N GLU A 60 -1.76 6.23 31.25
CA GLU A 60 -0.36 5.77 31.35
C GLU A 60 0.06 4.86 30.18
N HIS A 61 -0.88 4.19 29.49
CA HIS A 61 -0.58 3.20 28.44
C HIS A 61 -1.55 3.22 27.24
N ILE A 62 -1.03 3.02 26.01
CA ILE A 62 -1.81 2.90 24.75
C ILE A 62 -2.99 1.96 24.90
N ASN A 63 -2.74 0.77 25.44
CA ASN A 63 -3.76 -0.26 25.50
C ASN A 63 -4.93 0.15 26.39
N GLN A 64 -4.72 0.95 27.44
CA GLN A 64 -5.80 1.45 28.29
C GLN A 64 -6.64 2.51 27.58
N LEU A 65 -5.99 3.43 26.86
CA LEU A 65 -6.69 4.42 26.03
C LEU A 65 -7.54 3.71 24.96
N ILE A 66 -6.94 2.76 24.25
CA ILE A 66 -7.63 2.00 23.20
C ILE A 66 -8.78 1.18 23.79
N LEU A 67 -8.56 0.49 24.91
CA LEU A 67 -9.63 -0.25 25.58
C LEU A 67 -10.73 0.67 26.09
N ALA A 68 -10.42 1.89 26.55
CA ALA A 68 -11.43 2.86 26.97
C ALA A 68 -12.25 3.40 25.77
N MET A 69 -11.58 3.74 24.66
CA MET A 69 -12.23 4.17 23.42
C MET A 69 -13.14 3.07 22.86
N VAL A 70 -12.64 1.83 22.80
CA VAL A 70 -13.39 0.66 22.32
C VAL A 70 -14.49 0.24 23.30
N SER A 71 -14.27 0.35 24.62
CA SER A 71 -15.31 0.05 25.64
C SER A 71 -16.44 1.05 25.58
N GLN A 72 -16.17 2.36 25.49
CA GLN A 72 -17.21 3.38 25.34
C GLN A 72 -18.02 3.20 24.06
N TRP A 73 -17.34 2.83 22.97
CA TRP A 73 -17.99 2.48 21.71
C TRP A 73 -18.90 1.25 21.84
N ARG A 74 -18.45 0.22 22.55
CA ARG A 74 -19.17 -1.06 22.74
C ARG A 74 -20.28 -1.01 23.79
N ASP A 75 -20.14 -0.18 24.83
CA ASP A 75 -21.11 -0.05 25.92
C ASP A 75 -22.40 0.65 25.45
N HIS A 76 -22.36 1.36 24.32
CA HIS A 76 -23.52 2.04 23.78
C HIS A 76 -24.33 1.24 22.73
N TYR A 77 -23.73 0.39 21.86
CA TYR A 77 -24.51 -0.31 20.81
C TYR A 77 -23.95 -1.67 20.32
N SER A 78 -24.81 -2.48 19.69
CA SER A 78 -24.63 -3.93 19.41
C SER A 78 -24.05 -4.26 18.01
N MET A 79 -22.94 -5.01 18.00
CA MET A 79 -22.42 -6.07 17.10
C MET A 79 -22.63 -6.11 15.56
N ASP A 80 -23.18 -5.11 14.88
CA ASP A 80 -23.14 -5.02 13.40
C ASP A 80 -22.41 -3.73 12.93
N VAL A 81 -21.10 -3.69 13.17
CA VAL A 81 -20.25 -2.57 12.75
C VAL A 81 -19.64 -2.87 11.37
N ASP A 82 -19.81 -1.97 10.40
CA ASP A 82 -19.02 -1.99 9.17
C ASP A 82 -17.57 -1.55 9.45
N TYR A 83 -16.71 -2.53 9.75
CA TYR A 83 -15.29 -2.31 10.09
C TYR A 83 -14.53 -1.50 9.04
N SER A 84 -14.94 -1.55 7.79
CA SER A 84 -14.28 -0.80 6.74
C SER A 84 -14.50 0.70 6.82
N GLN A 85 -15.69 1.11 7.25
CA GLN A 85 -16.00 2.50 7.51
C GLN A 85 -15.19 2.97 8.71
N VAL A 86 -15.03 2.11 9.72
CA VAL A 86 -14.17 2.42 10.87
C VAL A 86 -12.69 2.59 10.45
N ILE A 87 -12.15 1.71 9.61
CA ILE A 87 -10.77 1.84 9.08
C ILE A 87 -10.62 3.13 8.27
N PHE A 88 -11.60 3.43 7.43
CA PHE A 88 -11.62 4.64 6.61
C PHE A 88 -11.62 5.89 7.49
N LEU A 89 -12.49 5.95 8.49
CA LEU A 89 -12.60 7.08 9.43
C LEU A 89 -11.32 7.25 10.25
N LEU A 90 -10.74 6.16 10.77
CA LEU A 90 -9.44 6.21 11.46
C LEU A 90 -8.33 6.72 10.54
N SER A 91 -8.29 6.27 9.29
CA SER A 91 -7.29 6.70 8.31
C SER A 91 -7.48 8.16 7.90
N ALA A 92 -8.72 8.63 7.80
CA ALA A 92 -9.04 10.03 7.52
C ALA A 92 -8.55 10.96 8.65
N ILE A 93 -8.75 10.55 9.90
CA ILE A 93 -8.29 11.30 11.06
C ILE A 93 -6.76 11.27 11.17
N GLU A 94 -6.12 10.11 10.93
CA GLU A 94 -4.65 9.99 10.86
C GLU A 94 -4.07 11.01 9.85
N ASN A 95 -4.63 11.03 8.64
CA ASN A 95 -4.19 11.94 7.57
C ASN A 95 -4.42 13.42 7.93
N MET A 96 -5.55 13.73 8.56
CA MET A 96 -5.85 15.09 9.03
C MET A 96 -4.81 15.58 10.04
N ILE A 97 -4.42 14.73 10.99
CA ILE A 97 -3.39 15.07 11.98
C ILE A 97 -2.04 15.29 11.30
N HIS A 98 -1.67 14.45 10.32
CA HIS A 98 -0.46 14.68 9.54
C HIS A 98 -0.48 16.01 8.78
N HIS A 99 -1.63 16.43 8.26
CA HIS A 99 -1.75 17.74 7.61
C HIS A 99 -1.54 18.89 8.59
N ILE A 100 -2.08 18.81 9.81
CA ILE A 100 -1.87 19.81 10.87
C ILE A 100 -0.37 19.91 11.22
N LEU A 101 0.31 18.78 11.40
CA LEU A 101 1.74 18.75 11.73
C LEU A 101 2.61 19.35 10.62
N GLU A 102 2.23 19.17 9.36
CA GLU A 102 2.97 19.68 8.20
C GLU A 102 2.83 21.21 8.04
N GLN A 103 1.83 21.84 8.67
CA GLN A 103 1.68 23.30 8.68
C GLN A 103 2.52 24.01 9.76
N GLU A 104 3.25 23.28 10.62
CA GLU A 104 4.18 23.90 11.56
C GLU A 104 5.41 24.49 10.87
N GLU A 105 6.02 25.52 11.49
CA GLU A 105 7.25 26.15 10.97
C GLU A 105 8.43 25.17 10.82
N ASN A 106 8.46 24.06 11.58
CA ASN A 106 9.51 23.04 11.53
C ASN A 106 8.95 21.62 11.77
N PRO A 107 8.38 20.95 10.76
CA PRO A 107 7.79 19.63 10.91
C PRO A 107 8.86 18.58 11.22
N ARG A 108 8.74 17.89 12.36
CA ARG A 108 9.68 16.85 12.77
C ARG A 108 9.19 15.47 12.33
N ILE A 109 10.09 14.70 11.71
CA ILE A 109 9.77 13.34 11.22
C ILE A 109 9.26 12.43 12.35
N ILE A 110 9.79 12.58 13.56
CA ILE A 110 9.41 11.78 14.73
C ILE A 110 7.96 12.02 15.15
N ASP A 111 7.42 13.21 14.90
CA ASP A 111 6.04 13.56 15.26
C ASP A 111 5.05 12.80 14.35
N HIS A 112 5.33 12.74 13.05
CA HIS A 112 4.57 11.91 12.12
C HIS A 112 4.68 10.41 12.46
N GLN A 113 5.87 9.93 12.82
CA GLN A 113 6.05 8.52 13.23
C GLN A 113 5.27 8.18 14.51
N SER A 114 5.15 9.13 15.43
CA SER A 114 4.43 8.97 16.69
C SER A 114 2.92 8.84 16.47
N ILE A 115 2.35 9.69 15.61
CA ILE A 115 0.93 9.61 15.24
C ILE A 115 0.63 8.30 14.51
N GLN A 116 1.45 7.94 13.52
CA GLN A 116 1.29 6.70 12.76
C GLN A 116 1.40 5.46 13.66
N TYR A 117 2.26 5.50 14.67
CA TYR A 117 2.36 4.43 15.67
C TYR A 117 1.06 4.27 16.48
N ILE A 118 0.43 5.37 16.91
CA ILE A 118 -0.85 5.32 17.65
C ILE A 118 -1.98 4.78 16.78
N PHE A 119 -2.13 5.28 15.55
CA PHE A 119 -3.22 4.86 14.66
C PHE A 119 -3.08 3.41 14.18
N ASN A 120 -1.86 2.93 13.95
CA ASN A 120 -1.63 1.50 13.71
C ASN A 120 -2.07 0.65 14.91
N LYS A 121 -1.82 1.12 16.15
CA LYS A 121 -2.30 0.41 17.34
C LYS A 121 -3.81 0.44 17.48
N LEU A 122 -4.47 1.57 17.18
CA LEU A 122 -5.94 1.64 17.16
C LEU A 122 -6.52 0.66 16.14
N LEU A 123 -5.98 0.64 14.92
CA LEU A 123 -6.37 -0.30 13.88
C LEU A 123 -6.15 -1.77 14.28
N ASP A 124 -5.04 -2.08 14.96
CA ASP A 124 -4.77 -3.43 15.46
C ASP A 124 -5.86 -3.93 16.42
N HIS A 125 -6.48 -3.05 17.21
CA HIS A 125 -7.50 -3.43 18.20
C HIS A 125 -8.93 -3.38 17.66
N VAL A 126 -9.21 -2.50 16.68
CA VAL A 126 -10.50 -2.43 15.99
C VAL A 126 -10.71 -3.64 15.07
N LEU A 127 -9.64 -4.17 14.48
CA LEU A 127 -9.67 -5.23 13.46
C LEU A 127 -9.55 -6.67 14.01
N ILE A 128 -9.99 -6.91 15.24
CA ILE A 128 -9.93 -8.23 15.88
C ILE A 128 -11.36 -8.79 16.07
N PRO A 129 -11.86 -9.62 15.14
CA PRO A 129 -13.03 -10.46 15.39
C PRO A 129 -12.61 -11.76 16.11
N LEU A 130 -13.30 -12.11 17.19
CA LEU A 130 -13.12 -13.36 17.95
C LEU A 130 -13.81 -14.55 17.25
N THR A 131 -13.25 -15.14 16.19
CA THR A 131 -13.59 -16.53 15.78
C THR A 131 -12.39 -17.26 15.14
N SER A 132 -12.35 -18.58 15.32
CA SER A 132 -11.18 -19.44 15.58
C SER A 132 -10.98 -20.52 14.49
N GLU A 133 -9.76 -21.08 14.42
CA GLU A 133 -9.36 -22.39 13.84
C GLU A 133 -9.31 -22.54 12.30
N THR A 134 -8.09 -22.53 11.68
CA THR A 134 -7.66 -23.52 10.62
C THR A 134 -6.30 -23.28 9.88
N ASN A 135 -5.56 -22.17 10.03
CA ASN A 135 -4.55 -21.79 8.99
C ASN A 135 -3.04 -22.11 9.26
N GLY A 136 -2.70 -23.09 10.10
CA GLY A 136 -1.29 -23.47 10.32
C GLY A 136 -0.53 -24.01 9.09
N HIS A 137 -1.26 -24.59 8.13
CA HIS A 137 -0.73 -25.40 7.05
C HIS A 137 -0.08 -24.61 5.89
N GLN A 138 -0.66 -23.46 5.52
CA GLN A 138 -0.22 -22.68 4.36
C GLN A 138 1.12 -21.96 4.58
N TRP A 139 1.41 -21.54 5.80
CA TRP A 139 2.68 -20.87 6.09
C TRP A 139 3.89 -21.81 5.98
N LEU A 140 3.72 -23.08 6.35
CA LEU A 140 4.76 -24.08 6.18
C LEU A 140 5.12 -24.28 4.71
N ASP A 141 4.13 -24.23 3.81
CA ASP A 141 4.36 -24.26 2.35
C ASP A 141 5.15 -23.03 1.90
N THR A 142 4.74 -21.83 2.32
CA THR A 142 5.39 -20.58 1.94
C THR A 142 6.84 -20.50 2.47
N MET A 143 7.10 -20.97 3.69
CA MET A 143 8.45 -21.01 4.27
C MET A 143 9.38 -21.98 3.55
N ILE A 144 8.88 -23.15 3.17
CA ILE A 144 9.67 -24.15 2.42
C ILE A 144 9.94 -23.67 1.00
N THR A 145 8.94 -23.07 0.34
CA THR A 145 9.04 -22.60 -1.05
C THR A 145 9.93 -21.36 -1.19
N SER A 146 9.91 -20.47 -0.19
CA SER A 146 10.67 -19.22 -0.22
C SER A 146 12.18 -19.39 0.00
N ASN A 147 12.64 -20.54 0.49
CA ASN A 147 14.06 -20.86 0.75
C ASN A 147 14.80 -19.81 1.62
N ILE A 148 14.07 -19.06 2.46
CA ILE A 148 14.61 -18.03 3.38
C ILE A 148 15.61 -18.67 4.36
N ILE A 149 15.35 -19.92 4.74
CA ILE A 149 16.26 -20.80 5.46
C ILE A 149 16.47 -22.04 4.59
N PRO A 150 17.70 -22.53 4.41
CA PRO A 150 17.93 -23.77 3.72
C PRO A 150 17.46 -24.93 4.61
N LEU A 151 16.19 -25.30 4.50
CA LEU A 151 15.58 -26.36 5.31
C LEU A 151 15.80 -27.75 4.67
N HIS A 152 15.88 -28.78 5.50
CA HIS A 152 15.64 -30.17 5.09
C HIS A 152 14.16 -30.51 5.21
N TRP A 153 13.54 -30.07 6.30
CA TRP A 153 12.10 -30.22 6.56
C TRP A 153 11.65 -29.26 7.68
N ALA A 154 10.35 -29.05 7.77
CA ALA A 154 9.68 -28.37 8.86
C ALA A 154 8.53 -29.23 9.38
N ALA A 155 8.32 -29.23 10.70
CA ALA A 155 7.31 -30.05 11.36
C ALA A 155 6.52 -29.24 12.39
N LEU A 156 5.21 -29.41 12.42
CA LEU A 156 4.32 -28.82 13.42
C LEU A 156 3.89 -29.89 14.41
N LEU A 157 4.19 -29.67 15.68
CA LEU A 157 3.76 -30.51 16.78
C LEU A 157 2.68 -29.81 17.58
N ARG A 158 1.76 -30.58 18.16
CA ARG A 158 0.83 -30.09 19.19
C ARG A 158 0.80 -31.03 20.37
N ILE A 159 0.75 -30.45 21.56
CA ILE A 159 0.61 -31.20 22.80
C ILE A 159 -0.86 -31.53 23.05
N GLU A 160 -1.16 -32.82 23.09
CA GLU A 160 -2.48 -33.39 23.37
C GLU A 160 -2.28 -34.50 24.41
N ASP A 161 -3.09 -34.52 25.47
CA ASP A 161 -3.03 -35.55 26.53
C ASP A 161 -1.62 -35.77 27.12
N PHE A 162 -0.85 -34.68 27.28
CA PHE A 162 0.54 -34.65 27.76
C PHE A 162 1.58 -35.30 26.84
N GLU A 163 1.21 -35.66 25.60
CA GLU A 163 2.15 -36.07 24.56
C GLU A 163 2.16 -35.09 23.39
N TYR A 164 3.33 -34.85 22.82
CA TYR A 164 3.44 -34.15 21.55
C TYR A 164 3.05 -35.10 20.42
N LYS A 165 2.15 -34.66 19.55
CA LYS A 165 1.78 -35.35 18.31
C LYS A 165 2.18 -34.52 17.10
N LEU A 166 2.57 -35.18 16.02
CA LEU A 166 2.88 -34.54 14.75
C LEU A 166 1.59 -34.19 14.01
N ILE A 167 1.32 -32.90 13.84
CA ILE A 167 0.19 -32.42 13.02
C ILE A 167 0.57 -32.42 11.55
N GLU A 168 1.76 -31.90 11.24
CA GLU A 168 2.20 -31.72 9.87
C GLU A 168 3.71 -31.83 9.75
N LEU A 169 4.17 -32.41 8.65
CA LEU A 169 5.58 -32.52 8.29
C LEU A 169 5.71 -32.28 6.80
N LYS A 170 6.58 -31.35 6.44
CA LYS A 170 6.89 -31.02 5.05
C LYS A 170 8.40 -31.06 4.83
N SER A 171 8.81 -31.74 3.77
CA SER A 171 10.21 -31.84 3.36
C SER A 171 10.46 -31.04 2.09
N VAL A 172 11.67 -30.53 1.93
CA VAL A 172 12.10 -29.78 0.73
C VAL A 172 12.33 -30.72 -0.46
N ASP A 173 12.71 -31.98 -0.22
CA ASP A 173 12.92 -32.98 -1.28
C ASP A 173 11.64 -33.82 -1.46
N THR A 174 10.93 -33.63 -2.57
CA THR A 174 9.59 -34.20 -2.84
C THR A 174 9.61 -35.53 -3.61
N GLY A 175 10.65 -36.36 -3.42
CA GLY A 175 10.72 -37.69 -4.03
C GLY A 175 9.63 -38.65 -3.51
N GLN A 176 9.21 -39.64 -4.32
CA GLN A 176 8.17 -40.62 -3.97
C GLN A 176 8.47 -41.39 -2.65
N ASP A 177 9.73 -41.68 -2.37
CA ASP A 177 10.16 -42.36 -1.13
C ASP A 177 9.94 -41.51 0.13
N ASN A 178 9.99 -40.17 0.01
CA ASN A 178 9.80 -39.27 1.15
C ASN A 178 8.33 -39.13 1.57
N GLN A 179 7.37 -39.28 0.64
CA GLN A 179 5.95 -39.21 0.99
C GLN A 179 5.53 -40.36 1.91
N SER A 180 6.00 -41.57 1.64
CA SER A 180 5.75 -42.75 2.47
C SER A 180 6.33 -42.59 3.89
N LEU A 181 7.53 -42.01 3.99
CA LEU A 181 8.16 -41.71 5.28
C LEU A 181 7.40 -40.62 6.06
N ILE A 182 6.90 -39.60 5.37
CA ILE A 182 6.08 -38.54 5.99
C ILE A 182 4.79 -39.11 6.57
N GLU A 183 4.13 -40.05 5.88
CA GLU A 183 2.92 -40.70 6.38
C GLU A 183 3.19 -41.54 7.64
N ILE A 184 4.31 -42.27 7.68
CA ILE A 184 4.74 -43.00 8.88
C ILE A 184 4.94 -42.02 10.04
N CYS A 185 5.63 -40.91 9.79
CA CYS A 185 5.90 -39.90 10.82
C CYS A 185 4.63 -39.28 11.42
N LYS A 186 3.55 -39.14 10.66
CA LYS A 186 2.27 -38.55 11.14
C LYS A 186 1.62 -39.35 12.27
N THR A 187 1.95 -40.64 12.40
CA THR A 187 1.42 -41.49 13.48
C THR A 187 2.21 -41.40 14.78
N MET A 188 3.31 -40.63 14.79
CA MET A 188 4.21 -40.57 15.94
C MET A 188 3.71 -39.62 17.03
N SER A 189 3.78 -40.07 18.28
CA SER A 189 3.68 -39.24 19.48
C SER A 189 4.91 -39.44 20.36
N ALA A 190 5.23 -38.44 21.18
CA ALA A 190 6.26 -38.57 22.21
C ALA A 190 5.99 -37.67 23.42
N PRO A 191 6.45 -38.06 24.62
CA PRO A 191 6.38 -37.23 25.83
C PRO A 191 7.05 -35.86 25.70
N THR A 192 8.11 -35.74 24.89
CA THR A 192 8.81 -34.47 24.68
C THR A 192 9.03 -34.15 23.20
N SER A 193 9.01 -32.86 22.86
CA SER A 193 9.29 -32.38 21.49
C SER A 193 10.70 -32.72 21.02
N GLU A 194 11.64 -32.90 21.95
CA GLU A 194 13.03 -33.31 21.70
C GLU A 194 13.13 -34.76 21.22
N GLN A 195 12.32 -35.66 21.79
CA GLN A 195 12.26 -37.06 21.37
C GLN A 195 11.68 -37.20 19.96
N LEU A 196 10.62 -36.44 19.67
CA LEU A 196 10.04 -36.36 18.32
C LEU A 196 10.98 -35.73 17.31
N SER A 197 11.64 -34.64 17.67
CA SER A 197 12.71 -34.00 16.88
C SER A 197 13.80 -35.01 16.50
N LEU A 198 14.32 -35.77 17.46
CA LEU A 198 15.37 -36.77 17.24
C LEU A 198 14.89 -37.90 16.33
N ALA A 199 13.65 -38.36 16.50
CA ALA A 199 13.07 -39.40 15.68
C ALA A 199 12.86 -38.94 14.22
N LEU A 200 12.34 -37.73 14.03
CA LEU A 200 12.18 -37.09 12.71
C LEU A 200 13.53 -36.92 12.01
N CYS A 201 14.59 -36.48 12.72
CA CYS A 201 15.93 -36.39 12.15
C CYS A 201 16.47 -37.74 11.66
N ARG A 202 16.23 -38.82 12.41
CA ARG A 202 16.71 -40.16 12.04
C ARG A 202 16.00 -40.72 10.80
N LEU A 203 14.71 -40.43 10.66
CA LEU A 203 13.88 -40.92 9.56
C LEU A 203 14.03 -40.09 8.28
N MET A 204 14.06 -38.76 8.42
CA MET A 204 14.06 -37.83 7.28
C MET A 204 15.46 -37.47 6.78
N ASN A 205 16.52 -37.73 7.56
CA ASN A 205 17.90 -37.41 7.20
C ASN A 205 18.89 -38.54 7.51
N PRO A 206 18.70 -39.75 6.95
CA PRO A 206 19.57 -40.88 7.21
C PRO A 206 21.01 -40.57 6.77
N GLY A 207 21.97 -40.70 7.70
CA GLY A 207 23.41 -40.59 7.41
C GLY A 207 24.03 -39.18 7.48
N THR A 208 23.24 -38.12 7.70
CA THR A 208 23.81 -36.77 7.98
C THR A 208 24.35 -36.65 9.41
N LYS A 209 25.51 -36.00 9.58
CA LYS A 209 26.03 -35.62 10.91
C LYS A 209 25.09 -34.58 11.52
N GLN A 210 24.24 -35.02 12.45
CA GLN A 210 23.35 -34.21 13.32
C GLN A 210 22.84 -32.90 12.69
N PRO A 211 21.75 -32.95 11.91
CA PRO A 211 21.13 -31.72 11.40
C PRO A 211 20.65 -30.85 12.58
N ARG A 212 20.81 -29.53 12.45
CA ARG A 212 20.40 -28.58 13.48
C ARG A 212 18.89 -28.37 13.42
N VAL A 213 18.18 -28.78 14.46
CA VAL A 213 16.75 -28.51 14.63
C VAL A 213 16.55 -27.33 15.56
N ILE A 214 15.73 -26.38 15.12
CA ILE A 214 15.35 -25.19 15.90
C ILE A 214 13.90 -25.39 16.36
N PRO A 215 13.65 -25.56 17.67
CA PRO A 215 12.30 -25.61 18.21
C PRO A 215 11.79 -24.19 18.49
N VAL A 216 10.57 -23.91 18.03
CA VAL A 216 9.82 -22.69 18.34
C VAL A 216 8.49 -23.09 18.97
N SER A 217 8.43 -23.04 20.30
CA SER A 217 7.23 -23.39 21.07
C SER A 217 6.38 -22.15 21.38
N PHE A 218 5.07 -22.31 21.28
CA PHE A 218 4.09 -21.31 21.69
C PHE A 218 2.74 -21.97 22.02
N ALA A 219 2.19 -21.66 23.20
CA ALA A 219 0.99 -22.29 23.74
C ALA A 219 1.08 -23.83 23.69
N LYS A 220 0.15 -24.49 22.98
CA LYS A 220 0.10 -25.95 22.82
C LYS A 220 0.85 -26.45 21.59
N GLU A 221 1.48 -25.56 20.81
CA GLU A 221 2.13 -25.93 19.55
C GLU A 221 3.65 -25.72 19.60
N THR A 222 4.37 -26.59 18.89
CA THR A 222 5.82 -26.50 18.73
C THR A 222 6.18 -26.72 17.27
N LEU A 223 6.72 -25.69 16.63
CA LEU A 223 7.31 -25.78 15.30
C LEU A 223 8.76 -26.26 15.42
N LEU A 224 9.12 -27.23 14.60
CA LEU A 224 10.48 -27.71 14.44
C LEU A 224 10.97 -27.35 13.04
N LEU A 225 12.10 -26.65 12.96
CA LEU A 225 12.76 -26.29 11.70
C LEU A 225 14.10 -27.02 11.60
N CYS A 226 14.22 -27.96 10.67
CA CYS A 226 15.45 -28.71 10.44
C CYS A 226 16.27 -28.06 9.32
N VAL A 227 17.46 -27.58 9.64
CA VAL A 227 18.30 -26.78 8.73
C VAL A 227 19.39 -27.64 8.07
N LYS A 228 19.66 -27.40 6.78
CA LYS A 228 20.78 -27.96 6.01
C LYS A 228 22.12 -27.50 6.60
N SER A 229 22.95 -28.46 6.97
CA SER A 229 24.20 -28.28 7.74
C SER A 229 25.39 -27.71 6.94
N THR A 230 25.19 -27.11 5.76
CA THR A 230 26.31 -26.48 5.04
C THR A 230 26.61 -25.12 5.70
N ASP A 231 27.62 -25.14 6.56
CA ASP A 231 28.16 -24.07 7.41
C ASP A 231 27.33 -23.75 8.67
N ALA A 232 27.58 -24.53 9.73
CA ALA A 232 27.05 -24.37 11.08
C ALA A 232 27.35 -23.00 11.78
N GLY A 233 27.87 -22.01 11.03
CA GLY A 233 28.05 -20.62 11.47
C GLY A 233 27.25 -19.57 10.69
N SER A 234 26.45 -19.93 9.66
CA SER A 234 25.87 -18.93 8.72
C SER A 234 24.49 -18.37 9.12
N ILE A 235 23.77 -18.98 10.06
CA ILE A 235 22.49 -18.46 10.55
C ILE A 235 22.71 -17.78 11.90
N SER A 236 22.73 -16.45 11.89
CA SER A 236 22.86 -15.65 13.11
C SER A 236 21.71 -15.94 14.08
N SER A 237 21.99 -15.89 15.38
CA SER A 237 20.98 -15.95 16.45
C SER A 237 19.86 -14.94 16.24
N GLN A 238 20.17 -13.76 15.69
CA GLN A 238 19.20 -12.73 15.30
C GLN A 238 18.21 -13.19 14.22
N ARG A 239 18.63 -13.98 13.22
CA ARG A 239 17.73 -14.55 12.20
C ARG A 239 16.80 -15.61 12.80
N ILE A 240 17.35 -16.47 13.65
CA ILE A 240 16.58 -17.50 14.37
C ILE A 240 15.53 -16.83 15.27
N GLU A 241 15.92 -15.79 15.98
CA GLU A 241 15.04 -15.00 16.84
C GLU A 241 13.99 -14.25 16.03
N LEU A 242 14.35 -13.67 14.89
CA LEU A 242 13.40 -13.03 13.97
C LEU A 242 12.33 -14.03 13.48
N ILE A 243 12.73 -15.22 13.03
CA ILE A 243 11.80 -16.27 12.54
C ILE A 243 10.96 -16.81 13.69
N SER A 244 11.56 -17.01 14.86
CA SER A 244 10.84 -17.43 16.07
C SER A 244 9.81 -16.38 16.47
N ASN A 245 10.14 -15.10 16.35
CA ASN A 245 9.24 -13.99 16.62
C ASN A 245 8.17 -13.85 15.53
N MET A 246 8.50 -14.08 14.25
CA MET A 246 7.53 -14.13 13.16
C MET A 246 6.51 -15.24 13.36
N TYR A 247 6.96 -16.46 13.68
CA TYR A 247 6.07 -17.60 13.93
C TYR A 247 5.26 -17.45 15.23
N LYS A 248 5.86 -16.95 16.31
CA LYS A 248 5.12 -16.62 17.55
C LYS A 248 4.11 -15.50 17.33
N LYS A 249 4.46 -14.49 16.52
CA LYS A 249 3.54 -13.41 16.11
C LYS A 249 2.42 -13.98 15.24
N GLN A 250 2.73 -14.90 14.34
CA GLN A 250 1.76 -15.60 13.49
C GLN A 250 0.83 -16.52 14.30
N LEU A 251 1.30 -17.25 15.32
CA LEU A 251 0.43 -18.04 16.20
C LEU A 251 -0.47 -17.18 17.07
N LYS A 252 0.03 -16.01 17.51
CA LYS A 252 -0.76 -14.97 18.18
C LYS A 252 -1.73 -14.26 17.21
N MET A 253 -1.45 -14.32 15.91
CA MET A 253 -2.31 -13.85 14.83
C MET A 253 -3.28 -14.94 14.34
N ASN A 254 -2.99 -16.24 14.44
CA ASN A 254 -3.84 -17.37 13.99
C ASN A 254 -5.20 -17.42 14.70
N THR A 255 -5.32 -16.76 15.85
CA THR A 255 -6.57 -16.41 16.51
C THR A 255 -7.41 -15.33 15.78
N LEU A 256 -6.94 -14.77 14.65
CA LEU A 256 -7.39 -13.50 14.04
C LEU A 256 -7.28 -13.42 12.48
N VAL A 257 -7.28 -14.52 11.71
CA VAL A 257 -6.63 -14.52 10.35
C VAL A 257 -7.49 -14.28 9.11
N SER A 258 -8.80 -14.52 9.04
CA SER A 258 -9.46 -14.33 7.73
C SER A 258 -9.44 -12.87 7.23
N GLU A 259 -9.20 -11.90 8.12
CA GLU A 259 -9.16 -10.48 7.76
C GLU A 259 -7.74 -9.87 7.67
N ASN A 260 -6.65 -10.62 7.87
CA ASN A 260 -5.29 -10.07 7.98
C ASN A 260 -4.29 -10.49 6.86
N GLU A 261 -4.70 -11.31 5.88
CA GLU A 261 -3.85 -11.67 4.72
C GLU A 261 -3.29 -10.43 4.02
N TRP A 262 -4.08 -9.36 4.00
CA TRP A 262 -3.70 -8.09 3.43
C TRP A 262 -2.63 -7.33 4.20
N LYS A 263 -2.53 -7.50 5.53
CA LYS A 263 -1.51 -6.84 6.35
C LYS A 263 -0.14 -7.46 6.12
N ASP A 264 -0.10 -8.78 5.93
CA ASP A 264 1.14 -9.48 5.56
C ASP A 264 1.54 -9.14 4.13
N ALA A 265 0.59 -9.11 3.19
CA ALA A 265 0.78 -8.58 1.84
C ALA A 265 1.32 -7.14 1.86
N ALA A 266 0.73 -6.25 2.66
CA ALA A 266 1.14 -4.86 2.85
C ALA A 266 2.54 -4.74 3.45
N LEU A 267 2.87 -5.58 4.44
CA LEU A 267 4.18 -5.59 5.07
C LEU A 267 5.26 -6.08 4.10
N LEU A 268 5.02 -7.19 3.40
CA LEU A 268 5.93 -7.72 2.38
C LEU A 268 6.14 -6.73 1.25
N TYR A 269 5.06 -6.09 0.80
CA TYR A 269 5.11 -5.03 -0.19
C TYR A 269 5.94 -3.84 0.30
N THR A 270 5.72 -3.37 1.53
CA THR A 270 6.49 -2.28 2.15
C THR A 270 7.97 -2.64 2.26
N LEU A 271 8.31 -3.86 2.69
CA LEU A 271 9.70 -4.32 2.77
C LEU A 271 10.35 -4.35 1.39
N ARG A 272 9.64 -4.83 0.36
CA ARG A 272 10.15 -4.83 -1.02
C ARG A 272 10.37 -3.42 -1.55
N LEU A 273 9.45 -2.49 -1.27
CA LEU A 273 9.61 -1.07 -1.59
C LEU A 273 10.81 -0.44 -0.87
N LEU A 274 11.11 -0.85 0.37
CA LEU A 274 12.28 -0.39 1.12
C LEU A 274 13.60 -0.95 0.56
N MET A 275 13.57 -2.13 -0.04
CA MET A 275 14.74 -2.76 -0.64
C MET A 275 15.10 -2.17 -2.01
N ALA A 276 14.13 -1.58 -2.73
CA ALA A 276 14.36 -0.96 -4.02
C ALA A 276 15.36 0.20 -3.94
N GLN A 277 16.49 0.08 -4.65
CA GLN A 277 17.60 1.03 -4.58
C GLN A 277 17.52 2.10 -5.66
N THR A 278 16.90 1.77 -6.80
CA THR A 278 16.86 2.66 -7.97
C THR A 278 15.44 3.11 -8.30
N CYS A 279 15.32 4.23 -9.02
CA CYS A 279 14.01 4.77 -9.39
C CYS A 279 13.23 3.81 -10.31
N THR A 280 13.90 3.17 -11.26
CA THR A 280 13.31 2.20 -12.17
C THR A 280 12.85 0.93 -11.43
N GLU A 281 13.65 0.48 -10.45
CA GLU A 281 13.29 -0.63 -9.58
C GLU A 281 12.11 -0.29 -8.66
N THR A 282 12.05 0.93 -8.11
CA THR A 282 10.90 1.38 -7.30
C THR A 282 9.63 1.42 -8.14
N LEU A 283 9.66 2.01 -9.35
CA LEU A 283 8.53 2.06 -10.27
C LEU A 283 8.00 0.65 -10.61
N LYS A 284 8.92 -0.28 -10.92
CA LYS A 284 8.59 -1.68 -11.17
C LYS A 284 8.02 -2.36 -9.93
N THR A 285 8.64 -2.16 -8.78
CA THR A 285 8.22 -2.76 -7.50
C THR A 285 6.82 -2.33 -7.13
N VAL A 286 6.46 -1.06 -7.38
CA VAL A 286 5.10 -0.56 -7.17
C VAL A 286 4.10 -1.37 -7.98
N THR A 287 4.28 -1.47 -9.30
CA THR A 287 3.36 -2.23 -10.15
C THR A 287 3.38 -3.73 -9.83
N ASP A 288 4.55 -4.27 -9.48
CA ASP A 288 4.71 -5.68 -9.15
C ASP A 288 3.91 -6.04 -7.89
N GLY A 289 3.92 -5.18 -6.87
CA GLY A 289 3.28 -5.45 -5.58
C GLY A 289 1.77 -5.65 -5.67
N PHE A 290 1.08 -4.88 -6.52
CA PHE A 290 -0.36 -5.04 -6.72
C PHE A 290 -0.75 -6.35 -7.44
N VAL A 291 0.19 -7.03 -8.10
CA VAL A 291 -0.06 -8.30 -8.79
C VAL A 291 0.49 -9.49 -8.01
N ASP A 292 1.64 -9.33 -7.33
CA ASP A 292 2.26 -10.40 -6.55
C ASP A 292 1.52 -10.70 -5.25
N TYR A 293 0.92 -9.68 -4.65
CA TYR A 293 0.35 -9.78 -3.31
C TYR A 293 -1.17 -9.64 -3.26
N LEU A 294 -1.81 -9.27 -4.38
CA LEU A 294 -3.26 -9.10 -4.49
C LEU A 294 -3.83 -9.93 -5.64
N LYS A 295 -5.16 -10.01 -5.74
CA LYS A 295 -5.89 -10.83 -6.73
C LYS A 295 -5.83 -10.34 -8.19
N PHE A 296 -5.11 -9.26 -8.49
CA PHE A 296 -5.10 -8.65 -9.83
C PHE A 296 -4.02 -9.25 -10.71
N GLU A 297 -4.29 -9.38 -12.01
CA GLU A 297 -3.35 -10.00 -12.95
C GLU A 297 -2.50 -8.97 -13.70
N ARG A 298 -3.02 -7.74 -13.87
CA ARG A 298 -2.30 -6.66 -14.55
C ARG A 298 -2.37 -5.38 -13.74
N SER A 299 -1.30 -4.60 -13.81
CA SER A 299 -1.23 -3.29 -13.17
C SER A 299 -0.55 -2.28 -14.09
N ALA A 300 -1.06 -1.05 -14.10
CA ALA A 300 -0.46 0.08 -14.80
C ALA A 300 -0.38 1.29 -13.88
N LEU A 301 0.83 1.80 -13.67
CA LEU A 301 1.10 2.99 -12.87
C LEU A 301 1.17 4.21 -13.78
N PHE A 302 0.37 5.22 -13.43
CA PHE A 302 0.34 6.53 -14.07
C PHE A 302 0.65 7.60 -13.02
N LEU A 303 1.59 8.50 -13.30
CA LEU A 303 2.04 9.53 -12.37
C LEU A 303 1.83 10.93 -12.92
N TYR A 304 1.34 11.84 -12.09
CA TYR A 304 1.18 13.24 -12.43
C TYR A 304 2.54 13.93 -12.57
N SER A 305 2.84 14.40 -13.77
CA SER A 305 3.97 15.29 -14.04
C SER A 305 3.53 16.75 -13.91
N PRO A 306 4.07 17.50 -12.94
CA PRO A 306 3.81 18.93 -12.82
C PRO A 306 4.34 19.74 -14.00
N ARG A 307 5.26 19.21 -14.81
CA ARG A 307 5.86 19.93 -15.94
C ARG A 307 4.94 20.01 -17.14
N VAL A 308 4.31 18.89 -17.46
CA VAL A 308 3.32 18.80 -18.54
C VAL A 308 1.89 18.98 -18.03
N GLU A 309 1.70 19.13 -16.71
CA GLU A 309 0.40 19.27 -16.04
C GLU A 309 -0.55 18.11 -16.36
N ARG A 310 -0.01 16.90 -16.52
CA ARG A 310 -0.75 15.68 -16.88
C ARG A 310 -0.22 14.45 -16.21
N VAL A 311 -1.04 13.41 -16.17
CA VAL A 311 -0.62 12.09 -15.72
C VAL A 311 0.04 11.34 -16.89
N VAL A 312 1.23 10.82 -16.66
CA VAL A 312 2.08 10.14 -17.64
C VAL A 312 2.21 8.68 -17.25
N PHE A 313 2.25 7.80 -18.24
CA PHE A 313 2.55 6.38 -18.03
C PHE A 313 3.94 6.23 -17.40
N ALA A 314 4.04 5.47 -16.31
CA ALA A 314 5.28 5.33 -15.55
C ALA A 314 5.83 3.90 -15.54
N ALA A 315 4.97 2.91 -15.28
CA ALA A 315 5.35 1.50 -15.26
C ALA A 315 4.14 0.60 -15.43
N HIS A 316 4.37 -0.68 -15.75
CA HIS A 316 3.32 -1.67 -15.82
C HIS A 316 3.82 -3.05 -15.42
N ARG A 317 2.87 -3.95 -15.17
CA ARG A 317 3.09 -5.39 -15.10
C ARG A 317 2.06 -6.12 -15.96
N ASN A 318 2.53 -7.12 -16.71
CA ASN A 318 1.72 -8.01 -17.55
C ASN A 318 0.88 -7.31 -18.65
N LEU A 319 1.30 -6.13 -19.13
CA LEU A 319 0.63 -5.36 -20.21
C LEU A 319 1.43 -5.30 -21.52
N GLY A 320 2.59 -5.95 -21.61
CA GLY A 320 3.44 -5.98 -22.81
C GLY A 320 4.05 -4.61 -23.19
N HIS A 321 4.80 -4.56 -24.28
CA HIS A 321 5.58 -3.35 -24.65
C HIS A 321 4.75 -2.19 -25.23
N ASN A 322 3.53 -2.46 -25.73
CA ASN A 322 2.74 -1.48 -26.48
C ASN A 322 2.04 -0.42 -25.61
N ILE A 323 2.07 -0.53 -24.27
CA ILE A 323 1.40 0.42 -23.38
C ILE A 323 2.19 1.74 -23.22
N GLN A 324 3.50 1.71 -23.47
CA GLN A 324 4.39 2.89 -23.34
C GLN A 324 4.09 3.96 -24.39
N GLU A 325 3.50 3.58 -25.53
CA GLU A 325 3.13 4.48 -26.63
C GLU A 325 1.78 5.19 -26.40
N ILE A 326 1.01 4.77 -25.39
CA ILE A 326 -0.32 5.30 -25.12
C ILE A 326 -0.19 6.55 -24.27
N GLN A 327 -0.17 7.71 -24.93
CA GLN A 327 -0.39 9.00 -24.26
C GLN A 327 -1.87 9.12 -23.91
N VAL A 328 -2.22 8.79 -22.68
CA VAL A 328 -3.58 8.97 -22.16
C VAL A 328 -3.71 10.40 -21.64
N ASP A 329 -4.50 11.23 -22.32
CA ASP A 329 -4.93 12.48 -21.71
C ASP A 329 -6.07 12.19 -20.71
N PHE A 330 -5.71 12.14 -19.43
CA PHE A 330 -6.65 11.85 -18.37
C PHE A 330 -7.69 12.97 -18.13
N THR A 331 -7.57 14.13 -18.78
CA THR A 331 -8.65 15.14 -18.80
C THR A 331 -9.84 14.71 -19.67
N GLU A 332 -9.64 13.81 -20.64
CA GLU A 332 -10.68 13.21 -21.48
C GLU A 332 -11.33 11.97 -20.85
N VAL A 333 -10.70 11.39 -19.83
CA VAL A 333 -11.27 10.30 -19.05
C VAL A 333 -12.36 10.87 -18.16
N ALA A 334 -13.60 10.88 -18.69
CA ALA A 334 -14.79 11.44 -18.04
C ALA A 334 -14.93 10.94 -16.59
N PHE A 335 -14.56 9.68 -16.36
CA PHE A 335 -14.48 9.07 -15.04
C PHE A 335 -13.55 9.85 -14.09
N LEU A 336 -12.30 10.16 -14.45
CA LEU A 336 -11.39 10.88 -13.56
C LEU A 336 -11.78 12.35 -13.39
N LYS A 337 -12.29 13.02 -14.44
CA LYS A 337 -12.76 14.41 -14.32
C LYS A 337 -13.87 14.56 -13.26
N ASN A 338 -14.79 13.59 -13.21
CA ASN A 338 -15.89 13.56 -12.26
C ASN A 338 -15.48 13.08 -10.86
N HIS A 339 -14.33 12.39 -10.74
CA HIS A 339 -13.92 11.76 -9.49
C HIS A 339 -12.60 12.29 -8.93
N LEU A 340 -11.87 13.19 -9.60
CA LEU A 340 -10.58 13.73 -9.14
C LEU A 340 -10.67 14.34 -7.73
N GLN A 341 -11.76 15.05 -7.42
CA GLN A 341 -12.00 15.55 -6.06
C GLN A 341 -12.28 14.43 -5.04
N LYS A 342 -12.95 13.34 -5.45
CA LYS A 342 -13.19 12.15 -4.62
C LYS A 342 -11.93 11.27 -4.47
N ILE A 343 -11.06 11.23 -5.48
CA ILE A 343 -9.77 10.52 -5.51
C ILE A 343 -8.79 11.18 -4.52
N LEU A 344 -8.84 12.51 -4.42
CA LEU A 344 -8.14 13.28 -3.37
C LEU A 344 -8.66 12.94 -1.97
N GLN A 345 -9.88 12.39 -1.86
CA GLN A 345 -10.55 11.95 -0.63
C GLN A 345 -10.56 10.42 -0.42
N SER A 346 -9.60 9.71 -1.04
CA SER A 346 -9.01 8.48 -0.47
C SER A 346 -9.82 7.16 -0.52
N LYS A 347 -10.67 6.93 -1.52
CA LYS A 347 -11.16 5.56 -1.81
C LYS A 347 -10.68 5.08 -3.20
N PRO A 348 -10.30 3.80 -3.36
CA PRO A 348 -10.13 3.21 -4.68
C PRO A 348 -11.47 3.24 -5.40
N ILE A 349 -11.44 3.36 -6.72
CA ILE A 349 -12.66 3.45 -7.49
C ILE A 349 -12.79 2.27 -8.42
N TYR A 350 -13.83 1.48 -8.17
CA TYR A 350 -14.19 0.33 -8.97
C TYR A 350 -15.08 0.74 -10.16
N LEU A 351 -14.80 0.17 -11.32
CA LEU A 351 -15.54 0.32 -12.56
C LEU A 351 -15.93 -1.07 -13.05
N GLU A 352 -17.22 -1.38 -12.94
CA GLU A 352 -17.79 -2.63 -13.41
C GLU A 352 -17.69 -2.77 -14.94
N ASP A 353 -18.12 -1.72 -15.65
CA ASP A 353 -18.13 -1.58 -17.12
C ASP A 353 -17.02 -0.61 -17.57
N ALA A 354 -15.75 -1.00 -17.37
CA ALA A 354 -14.61 -0.14 -17.66
C ALA A 354 -14.50 0.25 -19.15
N SER A 355 -14.87 -0.66 -20.06
CA SER A 355 -14.81 -0.45 -21.52
C SER A 355 -15.56 0.78 -22.04
N LYS A 356 -16.61 1.22 -21.34
CA LYS A 356 -17.40 2.41 -21.69
C LYS A 356 -16.83 3.71 -21.12
N GLN A 357 -15.99 3.61 -20.09
CA GLN A 357 -15.55 4.74 -19.27
C GLN A 357 -14.07 5.10 -19.48
N ILE A 358 -13.28 4.19 -20.05
CA ILE A 358 -11.89 4.42 -20.44
C ILE A 358 -11.79 4.67 -21.96
N PRO A 359 -10.69 5.28 -22.45
CA PRO A 359 -10.48 5.53 -23.87
C PRO A 359 -10.59 4.24 -24.69
N LYS A 360 -11.30 4.30 -25.83
CA LYS A 360 -11.58 3.12 -26.68
C LYS A 360 -10.33 2.33 -27.06
N GLY A 361 -9.22 3.01 -27.34
CA GLY A 361 -7.94 2.36 -27.66
C GLY A 361 -7.45 1.44 -26.53
N LEU A 362 -7.56 1.86 -25.27
CA LEU A 362 -7.20 1.03 -24.11
C LEU A 362 -8.20 -0.11 -23.90
N ALA A 363 -9.50 0.19 -24.00
CA ALA A 363 -10.55 -0.79 -23.81
C ALA A 363 -10.45 -1.94 -24.81
N GLU A 364 -10.24 -1.63 -26.09
CA GLU A 364 -10.16 -2.61 -27.18
C GLU A 364 -8.83 -3.40 -27.14
N GLN A 365 -7.71 -2.71 -26.93
CA GLN A 365 -6.38 -3.33 -26.91
C GLN A 365 -6.21 -4.31 -25.76
N PHE A 366 -6.67 -3.95 -24.56
CA PHE A 366 -6.50 -4.77 -23.36
C PHE A 366 -7.75 -5.57 -22.98
N LYS A 367 -8.84 -5.41 -23.74
CA LYS A 367 -10.14 -6.08 -23.52
C LYS A 367 -10.63 -5.92 -22.08
N VAL A 368 -10.52 -4.71 -21.53
CA VAL A 368 -10.81 -4.44 -20.11
C VAL A 368 -12.33 -4.53 -19.87
N ALA A 369 -12.77 -5.56 -19.14
CA ALA A 369 -14.15 -5.67 -18.69
C ALA A 369 -14.38 -4.79 -17.45
N SER A 370 -13.75 -5.14 -16.34
CA SER A 370 -13.79 -4.38 -15.08
C SER A 370 -12.41 -3.82 -14.73
N LEU A 371 -12.38 -2.73 -13.97
CA LEU A 371 -11.15 -2.01 -13.61
C LEU A 371 -11.27 -1.41 -12.21
N ILE A 372 -10.18 -1.37 -11.46
CA ILE A 372 -10.10 -0.55 -10.25
C ILE A 372 -8.96 0.45 -10.33
N ALA A 373 -9.24 1.70 -9.97
CA ALA A 373 -8.26 2.79 -9.92
C ALA A 373 -7.90 3.07 -8.45
N VAL A 374 -6.65 2.82 -8.10
CA VAL A 374 -6.11 3.05 -6.75
C VAL A 374 -5.30 4.34 -6.74
N PRO A 375 -5.61 5.30 -5.85
CA PRO A 375 -4.82 6.53 -5.74
C PRO A 375 -3.43 6.26 -5.14
N VAL A 376 -2.41 6.85 -5.76
CA VAL A 376 -1.04 6.93 -5.24
C VAL A 376 -0.83 8.33 -4.71
N PHE A 377 -0.69 8.45 -3.39
CA PHE A 377 -0.52 9.72 -2.70
C PHE A 377 0.43 9.56 -1.53
N THR A 378 1.02 10.67 -1.09
CA THR A 378 1.89 10.72 0.08
C THR A 378 1.07 11.22 1.27
N PRO A 379 0.75 10.38 2.26
CA PRO A 379 0.09 10.82 3.48
C PRO A 379 0.86 11.96 4.17
N ARG A 380 2.19 11.85 4.25
CA ARG A 380 3.02 12.83 4.96
C ARG A 380 2.95 14.24 4.37
N LYS A 381 2.92 14.36 3.04
CA LYS A 381 2.90 15.65 2.34
C LYS A 381 1.52 16.03 1.80
N GLY A 382 0.48 15.23 2.08
CA GLY A 382 -0.87 15.44 1.55
C GLY A 382 -0.92 15.54 0.02
N ARG A 383 0.02 14.92 -0.69
CA ARG A 383 0.23 15.13 -2.12
C ARG A 383 -0.19 13.92 -2.94
N PHE A 384 -1.10 14.14 -3.88
CA PHE A 384 -1.42 13.18 -4.92
C PHE A 384 -0.27 13.08 -5.94
N LEU A 385 0.17 11.85 -6.22
CA LEU A 385 1.25 11.57 -7.17
C LEU A 385 0.75 10.89 -8.43
N GLY A 386 -0.37 10.17 -8.38
CA GLY A 386 -0.89 9.43 -9.53
C GLY A 386 -1.87 8.32 -9.15
N LEU A 387 -2.00 7.33 -10.04
CA LEU A 387 -2.96 6.24 -9.96
C LEU A 387 -2.32 4.93 -10.37
N VAL A 388 -2.74 3.83 -9.75
CA VAL A 388 -2.54 2.48 -10.28
C VAL A 388 -3.87 1.96 -10.79
N LEU A 389 -3.90 1.55 -12.06
CA LEU A 389 -5.03 0.88 -12.67
C LEU A 389 -4.79 -0.64 -12.61
N LEU A 390 -5.79 -1.39 -12.12
CA LEU A 390 -5.69 -2.83 -11.93
C LEU A 390 -6.86 -3.54 -12.61
N ASP A 391 -6.57 -4.70 -13.23
CA ASP A 391 -7.60 -5.60 -13.74
C ASP A 391 -7.19 -7.07 -13.63
N CYS A 392 -8.13 -7.96 -14.01
CA CYS A 392 -7.95 -9.40 -14.06
C CYS A 392 -7.83 -9.87 -15.52
N ASN A 393 -6.92 -9.27 -16.28
CA ASN A 393 -6.60 -9.68 -17.66
C ASN A 393 -7.81 -9.66 -18.62
N GLY A 394 -8.69 -8.69 -18.43
CA GLY A 394 -9.90 -8.51 -19.22
C GLY A 394 -11.11 -9.32 -18.75
N ALA A 395 -10.97 -10.13 -17.69
CA ALA A 395 -12.10 -10.75 -17.03
C ALA A 395 -12.87 -9.72 -16.18
N HIS A 396 -14.16 -10.00 -15.97
CA HIS A 396 -14.97 -9.30 -14.98
C HIS A 396 -14.57 -9.79 -13.58
N PHE A 397 -14.52 -8.90 -12.61
CA PHE A 397 -14.35 -9.26 -11.20
C PHE A 397 -15.38 -8.51 -10.36
N GLU A 398 -15.68 -8.99 -9.16
CA GLU A 398 -16.64 -8.34 -8.26
C GLU A 398 -16.02 -7.08 -7.63
N GLU A 399 -16.86 -6.11 -7.26
CA GLU A 399 -16.39 -4.93 -6.53
C GLU A 399 -15.61 -5.37 -5.29
N PRO A 400 -14.37 -4.87 -5.10
CA PRO A 400 -13.60 -5.26 -3.94
C PRO A 400 -14.33 -4.92 -2.65
N THR A 401 -14.33 -5.86 -1.71
CA THR A 401 -14.95 -5.66 -0.41
C THR A 401 -14.31 -4.44 0.26
N PRO A 402 -15.00 -3.80 1.19
CA PRO A 402 -14.46 -2.61 1.81
C PRO A 402 -13.11 -2.82 2.53
N ASN A 403 -12.84 -4.03 3.06
CA ASN A 403 -11.52 -4.42 3.57
C ASN A 403 -10.44 -4.48 2.46
N GLU A 404 -10.79 -5.02 1.29
CA GLU A 404 -9.91 -5.01 0.12
C GLU A 404 -9.67 -3.58 -0.40
N GLN A 405 -10.67 -2.70 -0.35
CA GLN A 405 -10.52 -1.29 -0.70
C GLN A 405 -9.56 -0.58 0.28
N ALA A 406 -9.67 -0.84 1.58
CA ALA A 406 -8.74 -0.30 2.58
C ALA A 406 -7.30 -0.82 2.37
N MET A 407 -7.14 -2.09 2.03
CA MET A 407 -5.84 -2.66 1.64
C MET A 407 -5.27 -1.95 0.43
N LEU A 408 -6.04 -1.81 -0.65
CA LEU A 408 -5.63 -1.13 -1.87
C LEU A 408 -5.19 0.31 -1.59
N MET A 409 -5.90 0.99 -0.71
CA MET A 409 -5.52 2.31 -0.22
C MET A 409 -4.15 2.31 0.47
N LYS A 410 -3.90 1.38 1.40
CA LYS A 410 -2.60 1.28 2.07
C LYS A 410 -1.48 0.98 1.07
N PHE A 411 -1.71 0.11 0.09
CA PHE A 411 -0.75 -0.13 -0.99
C PHE A 411 -0.46 1.15 -1.80
N GLY A 412 -1.50 1.93 -2.14
CA GLY A 412 -1.35 3.23 -2.79
C GLY A 412 -0.53 4.22 -1.97
N GLN A 413 -0.72 4.25 -0.65
CA GLN A 413 0.06 5.09 0.28
C GLN A 413 1.53 4.66 0.35
N TYR A 414 1.81 3.37 0.49
CA TYR A 414 3.19 2.87 0.55
C TYR A 414 3.93 3.10 -0.77
N ALA A 415 3.24 2.89 -1.90
CA ALA A 415 3.75 3.25 -3.21
C ALA A 415 4.11 4.73 -3.28
N GLY A 416 3.20 5.60 -2.81
CA GLY A 416 3.38 7.04 -2.81
C GLY A 416 4.60 7.47 -2.00
N GLU A 417 4.73 6.99 -0.76
CA GLU A 417 5.89 7.28 0.10
C GLU A 417 7.21 6.79 -0.51
N ALA A 418 7.23 5.60 -1.12
CA ALA A 418 8.42 5.06 -1.78
C ALA A 418 8.83 5.89 -3.00
N LEU A 419 7.87 6.23 -3.87
CA LEU A 419 8.11 7.06 -5.05
C LEU A 419 8.54 8.49 -4.67
N TYR A 420 7.95 9.05 -3.62
CA TYR A 420 8.23 10.42 -3.23
C TYR A 420 9.67 10.64 -2.79
N LYS A 421 10.27 9.64 -2.12
CA LYS A 421 11.69 9.67 -1.74
C LYS A 421 12.62 9.93 -2.93
N GLN A 422 12.22 9.51 -4.13
CA GLN A 422 13.00 9.65 -5.36
C GLN A 422 12.29 10.53 -6.41
N TRP A 423 11.32 11.36 -5.99
CA TRP A 423 10.39 12.05 -6.89
C TRP A 423 11.09 12.91 -7.95
N GLY A 424 12.19 13.58 -7.58
CA GLY A 424 12.96 14.39 -8.53
C GLY A 424 13.47 13.57 -9.72
N THR A 425 13.98 12.36 -9.46
CA THR A 425 14.45 11.43 -10.49
C THR A 425 13.29 10.81 -11.25
N VAL A 426 12.18 10.47 -10.57
CA VAL A 426 10.95 9.97 -11.19
C VAL A 426 10.44 10.95 -12.24
N ILE A 427 10.27 12.23 -11.88
CA ILE A 427 9.80 13.26 -12.80
C ILE A 427 10.79 13.49 -13.95
N GLN A 428 12.10 13.46 -13.67
CA GLN A 428 13.09 13.54 -14.75
C GLN A 428 12.97 12.39 -15.75
N LEU A 429 12.79 11.15 -15.29
CA LEU A 429 12.60 9.98 -16.15
C LEU A 429 11.31 10.07 -16.97
N LEU A 430 10.21 10.51 -16.36
CA LEU A 430 8.91 10.63 -17.04
C LEU A 430 8.89 11.76 -18.09
N ASP A 431 9.68 12.82 -17.87
CA ASP A 431 9.71 13.99 -18.74
C ASP A 431 10.83 13.94 -19.79
N MET A 432 11.61 12.85 -19.89
CA MET A 432 12.79 12.75 -20.77
C MET A 432 12.51 13.11 -22.24
N ASP A 433 11.29 12.91 -22.72
CA ASP A 433 10.86 13.21 -24.09
C ASP A 433 9.88 14.39 -24.22
N SER A 434 9.50 15.02 -23.11
CA SER A 434 8.56 16.16 -23.12
C SER A 434 9.30 17.50 -23.21
N PRO A 435 9.07 18.30 -24.27
CA PRO A 435 9.76 19.57 -24.43
C PRO A 435 9.32 20.58 -23.36
N ILE A 436 10.29 21.06 -22.56
CA ILE A 436 10.05 22.05 -21.50
C ILE A 436 9.84 23.45 -22.10
N LEU A 437 8.58 23.84 -22.25
CA LEU A 437 8.19 25.22 -22.58
C LEU A 437 8.07 26.05 -21.29
N THR A 438 8.68 27.22 -21.30
CA THR A 438 8.55 28.24 -20.25
C THR A 438 7.13 28.83 -20.24
N PRO A 439 6.68 29.44 -19.13
CA PRO A 439 5.36 30.09 -19.08
C PRO A 439 5.13 31.10 -20.21
N ARG A 440 6.16 31.89 -20.55
CA ARG A 440 6.10 32.85 -21.67
C ARG A 440 6.03 32.17 -23.04
N GLU A 441 6.74 31.06 -23.23
CA GLU A 441 6.59 30.27 -24.46
C GLU A 441 5.19 29.65 -24.57
N LYS A 442 4.57 29.21 -23.47
CA LYS A 442 3.17 28.73 -23.47
C LYS A 442 2.18 29.86 -23.86
N GLU A 443 2.34 31.05 -23.30
CA GLU A 443 1.52 32.23 -23.65
C GLU A 443 1.63 32.59 -25.13
N VAL A 444 2.86 32.65 -25.67
CA VAL A 444 3.11 32.92 -27.09
C VAL A 444 2.51 31.82 -27.96
N LEU A 445 2.64 30.55 -27.57
CA LEU A 445 2.08 29.41 -28.28
C LEU A 445 0.54 29.45 -28.34
N LYS A 446 -0.13 29.91 -27.28
CA LYS A 446 -1.59 30.10 -27.24
C LYS A 446 -2.05 31.16 -28.22
N LEU A 447 -1.38 32.31 -28.25
CA LEU A 447 -1.65 33.37 -29.24
C LEU A 447 -1.35 32.90 -30.66
N MET A 448 -0.30 32.08 -30.85
CA MET A 448 0.00 31.49 -32.16
C MET A 448 -1.16 30.62 -32.67
N ALA A 449 -1.80 29.86 -31.78
CA ALA A 449 -2.93 28.97 -32.10
C ALA A 449 -4.22 29.72 -32.39
N GLN A 450 -4.43 30.86 -31.74
CA GLN A 450 -5.52 31.79 -32.03
C GLN A 450 -5.35 32.54 -33.37
N GLY A 451 -4.26 32.28 -34.10
CA GLY A 451 -3.98 32.91 -35.40
C GLY A 451 -3.33 34.28 -35.30
N GLU A 452 -2.90 34.71 -34.11
CA GLU A 452 -2.38 36.07 -33.92
C GLU A 452 -1.02 36.28 -34.61
N THR A 453 -0.80 37.46 -35.19
CA THR A 453 0.51 37.80 -35.76
C THR A 453 1.53 38.04 -34.65
N ILE A 454 2.83 37.94 -34.96
CA ILE A 454 3.90 38.23 -33.99
C ILE A 454 3.75 39.66 -33.43
N GLN A 455 3.32 40.60 -34.27
CA GLN A 455 3.07 41.99 -33.89
C GLN A 455 1.93 42.10 -32.88
N ARG A 456 0.81 41.42 -33.13
CA ARG A 456 -0.37 41.47 -32.27
C ARG A 456 -0.14 40.73 -30.95
N ALA A 457 0.56 39.59 -31.00
CA ALA A 457 0.99 38.87 -29.80
C ALA A 457 1.96 39.70 -28.94
N ALA A 458 2.88 40.44 -29.56
CA ALA A 458 3.78 41.35 -28.86
C ALA A 458 3.01 42.47 -28.15
N SER A 459 2.00 43.06 -28.79
CA SER A 459 1.13 44.05 -28.16
C SER A 459 0.33 43.47 -26.98
N LEU A 460 -0.26 42.28 -27.14
CA LEU A 460 -1.06 41.61 -26.11
C LEU A 460 -0.25 41.20 -24.88
N LEU A 461 1.01 40.81 -25.07
CA LEU A 461 1.90 40.38 -23.98
C LEU A 461 2.77 41.52 -23.41
N HIS A 462 2.64 42.74 -23.93
CA HIS A 462 3.51 43.89 -23.62
C HIS A 462 5.00 43.58 -23.83
N LEU A 463 5.32 42.91 -24.95
CA LEU A 463 6.68 42.53 -25.35
C LEU A 463 7.08 43.20 -26.66
N SER A 464 8.38 43.16 -26.99
CA SER A 464 8.84 43.58 -28.31
C SER A 464 8.57 42.50 -29.36
N HIS A 465 8.40 42.90 -30.63
CA HIS A 465 8.26 41.98 -31.76
C HIS A 465 9.44 41.00 -31.85
N TYR A 466 10.66 41.47 -31.56
CA TYR A 466 11.86 40.65 -31.53
C TYR A 466 11.78 39.56 -30.46
N THR A 467 11.32 39.92 -29.25
CA THR A 467 11.17 38.98 -28.14
C THR A 467 10.15 37.89 -28.44
N VAL A 468 8.99 38.23 -29.03
CA VAL A 468 7.99 37.22 -29.42
C VAL A 468 8.52 36.32 -30.54
N ARG A 469 9.25 36.88 -31.52
CA ARG A 469 9.91 36.09 -32.57
C ARG A 469 10.91 35.08 -31.99
N ASP A 470 11.67 35.48 -30.98
CA ASP A 470 12.65 34.60 -30.32
C ASP A 470 11.95 33.49 -29.53
N TYR A 471 10.83 33.79 -28.86
CA TYR A 471 9.97 32.76 -28.25
C TYR A 471 9.43 31.78 -29.29
N VAL A 472 8.94 32.25 -30.45
CA VAL A 472 8.46 31.38 -31.54
C VAL A 472 9.58 30.45 -32.03
N ALA A 473 10.80 30.97 -32.21
CA ALA A 473 11.95 30.16 -32.61
C ALA A 473 12.34 29.13 -31.54
N GLY A 474 12.31 29.52 -30.26
CA GLY A 474 12.52 28.64 -29.11
C GLY A 474 11.50 27.50 -29.07
N ILE A 475 10.22 27.81 -29.25
CA ILE A 475 9.13 26.83 -29.30
C ILE A 475 9.35 25.84 -30.45
N ILE A 476 9.60 26.31 -31.68
CA ILE A 476 9.83 25.45 -32.85
C ILE A 476 10.99 24.48 -32.59
N LYS A 477 12.09 24.99 -32.02
CA LYS A 477 13.28 24.18 -31.68
C LYS A 477 12.98 23.15 -30.61
N LYS A 478 12.32 23.56 -29.52
CA LYS A 478 11.97 22.67 -28.40
C LYS A 478 10.97 21.60 -28.82
N LEU A 479 9.94 21.96 -29.59
CA LEU A 479 8.97 21.02 -30.13
C LEU A 479 9.53 20.14 -31.26
N LYS A 480 10.76 20.37 -31.75
CA LYS A 480 11.39 19.63 -32.85
C LYS A 480 10.50 19.60 -34.11
N VAL A 481 9.96 20.75 -34.51
CA VAL A 481 9.09 20.93 -35.68
C VAL A 481 9.72 21.90 -36.68
N LYS A 482 9.19 21.99 -37.90
CA LYS A 482 9.81 22.80 -38.96
C LYS A 482 9.24 24.21 -39.07
N ASN A 483 7.98 24.40 -38.68
CA ASN A 483 7.30 25.68 -38.88
C ASN A 483 6.28 25.95 -37.77
N ARG A 484 5.76 27.19 -37.76
CA ARG A 484 4.75 27.67 -36.82
C ARG A 484 3.49 26.81 -36.82
N THR A 485 3.00 26.39 -37.98
CA THR A 485 1.77 25.60 -38.09
C THR A 485 1.96 24.21 -37.50
N GLU A 486 3.08 23.55 -37.79
CA GLU A 486 3.45 22.28 -37.16
C GLU A 486 3.65 22.42 -35.65
N ALA A 487 4.19 23.55 -35.18
CA ALA A 487 4.29 23.84 -33.75
C ALA A 487 2.91 23.91 -33.09
N VAL A 488 1.96 24.61 -33.70
CA VAL A 488 0.58 24.70 -33.21
C VAL A 488 -0.10 23.33 -33.26
N VAL A 489 -0.03 22.60 -34.38
CA VAL A 489 -0.62 21.26 -34.51
C VAL A 489 -0.03 20.28 -33.50
N LYS A 490 1.29 20.29 -33.33
CA LYS A 490 1.96 19.43 -32.35
C LYS A 490 1.62 19.85 -30.92
N ALA A 491 1.50 21.14 -30.65
CA ALA A 491 1.11 21.65 -29.35
C ALA A 491 -0.33 21.31 -28.99
N ILE A 492 -1.27 21.35 -29.95
CA ILE A 492 -2.64 20.87 -29.78
C ILE A 492 -2.65 19.35 -29.56
N ARG A 493 -1.90 18.57 -30.35
CA ARG A 493 -1.77 17.11 -30.13
C ARG A 493 -1.17 16.76 -28.77
N MET A 494 -0.22 17.58 -28.31
CA MET A 494 0.39 17.49 -26.99
C MET A 494 -0.43 18.28 -25.95
N ASN A 495 -1.65 18.75 -26.24
CA ASN A 495 -2.58 19.54 -25.40
C ASN A 495 -1.94 20.68 -24.58
N PHE A 496 -0.82 21.27 -25.02
CA PHE A 496 -0.21 22.41 -24.34
C PHE A 496 -1.08 23.67 -24.38
N ILE A 497 -2.05 23.68 -25.28
CA ILE A 497 -2.97 24.77 -25.59
C ILE A 497 -4.28 24.15 -26.07
N GLU A 498 -5.39 24.74 -25.63
CA GLU A 498 -6.78 24.36 -25.98
C GLU A 498 -7.22 24.94 -27.33
#